data_AF-A0A239NXQ8-F1
#
_entry.id   AF-A0A239NXQ8-F1
#
_cell.length_a   1.000
_cell.length_b   1.000
_cell.length_c   1.000
_cell.angle_alpha   90.00
_cell.angle_beta   90.00
_cell.angle_gamma   90.00
#
_symmetry.space_group_name_H-M   'P 1'
#
loop_
_entity.id
_entity.type
_entity.pdbx_description
1 polymer ?
#
loop_
_entity_poly.entity_id
_entity_poly.type
_entity_poly.pdbx_seq_one_letter_code
_entity_poly.pdbx_strand_id
1 'polypeptide(L)'
;MNDLPICVTCGVQYDAPRENCPICDDERQYVGWEGQRWTSLDELRRTGHRMKIAEEGAGVVGVGTDPATAIGQRALLVRTPAGNVLGTWSPTSTMT
;
A
#
# COMPACT_ATOMS: atom_id res chain seq x y z
N MET A 1 -0.68 2.29 19.12
CA MET A 1 -1.48 1.62 18.07
C MET A 1 -0.71 1.63 16.75
N ASN A 2 0.55 1.16 16.76
CA ASN A 2 1.42 1.14 15.58
C ASN A 2 2.06 -0.24 15.34
N ASP A 3 1.93 -1.17 16.30
CA ASP A 3 2.45 -2.54 16.23
C ASP A 3 1.42 -3.57 15.74
N LEU A 4 0.28 -3.09 15.23
CA LEU A 4 -0.74 -3.95 14.66
C LEU A 4 -0.27 -4.51 13.30
N PRO A 5 -0.71 -5.73 12.94
CA PRO A 5 -0.18 -6.42 11.78
C PRO A 5 -0.69 -5.80 10.48
N ILE A 6 0.26 -5.53 9.59
CA ILE A 6 0.06 -5.10 8.21
C ILE A 6 0.58 -6.22 7.31
N CYS A 7 -0.24 -6.72 6.39
CA CYS A 7 0.20 -7.76 5.47
C CYS A 7 1.26 -7.21 4.50
N VAL A 8 2.43 -7.84 4.45
CA VAL A 8 3.54 -7.41 3.57
C VAL A 8 3.21 -7.60 2.09
N THR A 9 2.21 -8.42 1.76
CA THR A 9 1.81 -8.65 0.37
C THR A 9 0.75 -7.65 -0.08
N CYS A 10 -0.43 -7.61 0.55
CA CYS A 10 -1.54 -6.75 0.12
C CYS A 10 -1.59 -5.37 0.79
N GLY A 11 -0.87 -5.16 1.90
CA GLY A 11 -0.83 -3.88 2.61
C GLY A 11 -1.99 -3.63 3.56
N VAL A 12 -2.93 -4.56 3.70
CA VAL A 12 -4.06 -4.40 4.64
C VAL A 12 -3.59 -4.52 6.08
N GLN A 13 -4.02 -3.57 6.90
CA GLN A 13 -3.81 -3.54 8.35
C GLN A 13 -5.02 -4.14 9.07
N TYR A 14 -4.77 -5.01 10.05
CA TYR A 14 -5.80 -5.56 10.94
C TYR A 14 -5.74 -4.92 12.33
N ASP A 15 -6.84 -4.99 13.06
CA ASP A 15 -7.01 -4.41 14.40
C ASP A 15 -6.55 -5.33 15.55
N ALA A 16 -6.20 -6.57 15.24
CA ALA A 16 -5.67 -7.56 16.19
C ALA A 16 -4.60 -8.45 15.53
N PRO A 17 -3.75 -9.13 16.32
CA PRO A 17 -2.83 -10.16 15.80
C PRO A 17 -3.58 -11.26 15.05
N ARG A 18 -2.99 -11.76 13.96
CA ARG A 18 -3.58 -12.80 13.12
C ARG A 18 -2.53 -13.77 12.61
N GLU A 19 -2.94 -15.01 12.40
CA GLU A 19 -2.10 -16.04 11.79
C GLU A 19 -2.07 -15.90 10.27
N ASN A 20 -3.20 -15.54 9.66
CA ASN A 20 -3.40 -15.43 8.21
C ASN A 20 -4.12 -14.14 7.79
N CYS A 21 -3.93 -13.78 6.52
CA CYS A 21 -4.52 -12.69 5.79
C CYS A 21 -5.59 -13.23 4.84
N PRO A 22 -6.90 -13.08 5.14
CA PRO A 22 -7.99 -13.59 4.31
C PRO A 22 -8.01 -13.05 2.89
N ILE A 23 -7.44 -11.86 2.67
CA ILE A 23 -7.29 -11.31 1.32
C ILE A 23 -6.30 -12.18 0.56
N CYS A 24 -5.14 -12.49 1.15
CA CYS A 24 -4.11 -13.31 0.53
C CYS A 24 -4.43 -14.82 0.54
N ASP A 25 -5.42 -15.28 1.31
CA ASP A 25 -5.95 -16.65 1.24
C ASP A 25 -6.88 -16.85 0.05
N ASP A 26 -7.38 -15.78 -0.56
CA ASP A 26 -8.12 -15.86 -1.81
C ASP A 26 -7.16 -16.35 -2.91
N GLU A 27 -7.52 -17.44 -3.58
CA GLU A 27 -6.70 -18.11 -4.61
C GLU A 27 -6.28 -17.20 -5.77
N ARG A 28 -6.99 -16.09 -5.98
CA ARG A 28 -6.68 -15.11 -7.03
C ARG A 28 -5.55 -14.16 -6.61
N GLN A 29 -5.18 -14.14 -5.33
CA GLN A 29 -4.10 -13.31 -4.84
C GLN A 29 -2.76 -14.04 -4.94
N TYR A 30 -1.76 -13.31 -5.41
CA TYR A 30 -0.37 -13.76 -5.33
C TYR A 30 0.10 -13.72 -3.87
N VAL A 31 0.79 -14.77 -3.45
CA VAL A 31 1.54 -14.82 -2.18
C VAL A 31 2.99 -15.18 -2.50
N GLY A 32 3.93 -14.50 -1.85
CA GLY A 32 5.36 -14.76 -2.07
C GLY A 32 5.77 -16.17 -1.64
N TRP A 33 6.92 -16.63 -2.13
CA TRP A 33 7.46 -17.97 -1.85
C TRP A 33 7.63 -18.28 -0.36
N GLU A 34 7.88 -17.26 0.46
CA GLU A 34 8.02 -17.37 1.92
C GLU A 34 6.67 -17.38 2.67
N GLY A 35 5.56 -17.47 1.94
CA GLY A 35 4.21 -17.39 2.49
C GLY A 35 3.81 -15.97 2.91
N GLN A 36 2.78 -15.89 3.74
CA GLN A 36 2.27 -14.63 4.26
C GLN A 36 3.19 -14.09 5.35
N ARG A 37 3.55 -12.80 5.22
CA ARG A 37 4.38 -12.10 6.19
C ARG A 37 3.66 -10.86 6.71
N TRP A 38 4.05 -10.46 7.91
CA TRP A 38 3.49 -9.32 8.61
C TRP A 38 4.57 -8.28 8.87
N THR A 39 4.17 -7.02 8.85
CA THR A 39 4.95 -5.89 9.34
C THR A 39 4.06 -5.02 10.23
N SER A 40 4.58 -3.90 10.73
CA SER A 40 3.81 -2.92 11.49
C SER A 40 4.15 -1.50 11.03
N LEU A 41 3.31 -0.54 11.41
CA LEU A 41 3.58 0.86 11.11
C LEU A 41 4.88 1.35 11.76
N ASP A 42 5.22 0.85 12.95
CA ASP A 42 6.48 1.17 13.62
C ASP A 42 7.68 0.50 12.94
N GLU A 43 7.56 -0.73 12.45
CA GLU A 43 8.61 -1.35 11.63
C GLU A 43 8.84 -0.61 10.31
N LEU A 44 7.77 -0.23 9.60
CA LEU A 44 7.88 0.56 8.37
C LEU A 44 8.58 1.89 8.63
N ARG A 45 8.24 2.59 9.72
CA ARG A 45 8.92 3.85 10.10
C ARG A 45 10.40 3.64 10.43
N ARG A 46 10.73 2.59 11.20
CA ARG A 46 12.12 2.23 11.56
C ARG A 46 12.97 1.88 10.35
N THR A 47 12.38 1.22 9.36
CA THR A 47 13.04 0.89 8.09
C THR A 47 13.12 2.05 7.10
N GLY A 48 12.65 3.25 7.50
CA GLY A 48 12.82 4.47 6.72
C GLY A 48 11.65 4.82 5.80
N HIS A 49 10.54 4.07 5.83
CA HIS A 49 9.37 4.41 5.01
C HIS A 49 8.79 5.77 5.42
N ARG A 50 8.49 6.61 4.43
CA ARG A 50 7.89 7.93 4.62
C ARG A 50 6.72 8.12 3.67
N MET A 51 5.80 9.00 4.07
CA MET A 51 4.74 9.47 3.19
C MET A 51 5.37 10.23 2.01
N LYS A 52 4.88 9.93 0.80
CA LYS A 52 5.25 10.62 -0.42
C LYS A 52 4.01 11.23 -1.04
N ILE A 53 4.08 12.54 -1.29
CA ILE A 53 3.08 13.29 -2.03
C ILE A 53 3.80 13.89 -3.23
N ALA A 54 3.36 13.56 -4.44
CA ALA A 54 4.01 14.00 -5.67
C ALA A 54 2.97 14.27 -6.76
N GLU A 55 3.26 15.22 -7.65
CA GLU A 55 2.50 15.39 -8.89
C GLU A 55 2.91 14.27 -9.87
N GLU A 56 1.92 13.57 -10.42
CA GLU A 56 2.15 12.42 -11.33
C GLU A 56 1.61 12.68 -12.75
N GLY A 57 1.11 13.89 -13.00
CA GLY A 57 0.57 14.33 -14.27
C GLY A 57 -0.22 15.62 -14.11
N ALA A 58 -0.69 16.19 -15.22
CA ALA A 58 -1.49 17.41 -15.18
C ALA A 58 -2.76 17.22 -14.34
N GLY A 59 -2.82 17.90 -13.19
CA GLY A 59 -3.96 17.82 -12.27
C GLY A 59 -4.01 16.55 -11.42
N VAL A 60 -2.99 15.68 -11.44
CA VAL A 60 -2.97 14.41 -10.72
C VAL A 60 -1.93 14.42 -9.59
N VAL A 61 -2.39 14.27 -8.35
CA VAL A 61 -1.52 14.16 -7.17
C VAL A 61 -1.55 12.72 -6.66
N GLY A 62 -0.39 12.09 -6.56
CA GLY A 62 -0.21 10.79 -5.92
C GLY A 62 0.13 10.93 -4.45
N VAL A 63 -0.48 10.08 -3.63
CA VAL A 63 -0.20 9.94 -2.19
C VAL A 63 0.11 8.47 -1.90
N GLY A 64 1.35 8.20 -1.51
CA GLY A 64 1.82 6.85 -1.22
C GLY A 64 2.95 6.84 -0.21
N THR A 65 3.77 5.79 -0.23
CA THR A 65 4.95 5.64 0.62
C THR A 65 6.22 5.49 -0.21
N ASP A 66 7.35 5.93 0.34
CA ASP A 66 8.68 5.72 -0.20
C ASP A 66 9.60 5.19 0.93
N PRO A 67 10.16 3.98 0.82
CA PRO A 67 9.93 2.98 -0.23
C PRO A 67 8.46 2.51 -0.35
N ALA A 68 8.11 1.86 -1.45
CA ALA A 68 6.78 1.28 -1.62
C ALA A 68 6.54 0.16 -0.60
N THR A 69 5.35 0.12 0.00
CA THR A 69 4.92 -0.95 0.89
C THR A 69 3.97 -1.89 0.15
N ALA A 70 4.11 -3.20 0.39
CA ALA A 70 3.26 -4.23 -0.21
C ALA A 70 3.24 -4.15 -1.75
N ILE A 71 2.09 -4.31 -2.40
CA ILE A 71 1.91 -4.11 -3.85
C ILE A 71 2.14 -2.66 -4.33
N GLY A 72 2.53 -1.73 -3.45
CA GLY A 72 2.80 -0.35 -3.81
C GLY A 72 1.54 0.48 -4.06
N GLN A 73 0.40 0.08 -3.51
CA GLN A 73 -0.86 0.80 -3.65
C GLN A 73 -0.72 2.25 -3.16
N ARG A 74 -1.22 3.20 -3.95
CA ARG A 74 -1.25 4.64 -3.65
C ARG A 74 -2.61 5.24 -3.96
N ALA A 75 -2.95 6.35 -3.34
CA ALA A 75 -4.12 7.12 -3.69
C ALA A 75 -3.76 8.15 -4.77
N LEU A 76 -4.60 8.29 -5.80
CA LEU A 76 -4.48 9.34 -6.81
C LEU A 76 -5.66 10.30 -6.70
N LEU A 77 -5.35 11.58 -6.52
CA LEU A 77 -6.29 12.69 -6.56
C LEU A 77 -6.25 13.32 -7.95
N VAL A 78 -7.33 13.14 -8.72
CA VAL A 78 -7.52 13.79 -10.02
C VAL A 78 -8.36 15.05 -9.82
N ARG A 79 -7.78 16.21 -10.15
CA ARG A 79 -8.41 17.52 -10.03
C ARG A 79 -8.96 17.98 -11.37
N THR A 80 -10.23 18.35 -11.40
CA THR A 80 -10.88 18.92 -12.59
C THR A 80 -11.69 20.16 -12.21
N PRO A 81 -12.00 21.09 -13.15
CA PRO A 81 -12.86 22.23 -12.86
C PRO A 81 -14.27 21.84 -12.36
N ALA A 82 -14.75 20.64 -12.70
CA ALA A 82 -16.05 20.13 -12.29
C ALA A 82 -16.03 19.42 -10.93
N GLY A 83 -14.85 19.22 -10.33
CA GLY A 83 -14.68 18.51 -9.06
C GLY A 83 -13.47 17.59 -9.04
N ASN A 84 -13.24 16.97 -7.89
CA ASN A 84 -12.11 16.09 -7.65
C ASN A 84 -12.56 14.64 -7.50
N VAL A 85 -11.76 13.71 -8.02
CA VAL A 85 -11.95 12.26 -7.82
C VAL A 85 -10.73 11.72 -7.08
N LEU A 86 -10.97 11.01 -5.98
CA LEU A 86 -9.93 10.28 -5.25
C LEU A 86 -10.12 8.79 -5.48
N GLY A 87 -9.12 8.15 -6.07
CA GLY A 87 -9.12 6.72 -6.37
C GLY A 87 -7.91 6.01 -5.79
N THR A 88 -8.05 4.69 -5.58
CA THR A 88 -6.90 3.82 -5.32
C THR A 88 -6.25 3.41 -6.64
N TRP A 89 -4.93 3.36 -6.68
CA TRP A 89 -4.12 2.97 -7.82
C TRP A 89 -2.99 2.06 -7.37
N SER A 90 -2.85 0.91 -8.02
CA SER A 90 -1.68 0.05 -7.88
C SER A 90 -0.80 0.27 -9.10
N PRO A 91 0.49 0.64 -8.93
CA PRO A 91 1.39 0.80 -10.06
C PRO A 91 1.54 -0.54 -10.77
N THR A 92 1.28 -0.56 -12.08
CA THR A 92 1.69 -1.69 -12.92
C THR A 92 3.20 -1.80 -12.78
N SER A 93 3.72 -3.00 -12.50
CA SER A 93 5.14 -3.26 -12.31
C SER A 93 5.96 -2.74 -13.49
N THR A 94 6.45 -1.50 -13.43
CA THR A 94 7.59 -1.09 -14.23
C THR A 94 8.79 -1.70 -13.52
N MET A 95 9.17 -2.92 -13.94
CA MET A 95 10.52 -3.43 -13.67
C MET A 95 11.48 -2.40 -14.25
N THR A 96 12.00 -1.53 -13.39
CA THR A 96 13.11 -0.63 -13.71
C THR A 96 14.28 -1.06 -12.86
#